data_AF-A0A2V4Y2T4-F1
#
_entry.id   AF-A0A2V4Y2T4-F1
#
_cell.length_a   1.000
_cell.length_b   1.000
_cell.length_c   1.000
_cell.angle_alpha   90.00
_cell.angle_beta   90.00
_cell.angle_gamma   90.00
#
_symmetry.space_group_name_H-M   'P 1'
#
loop_
_entity.id
_entity.type
_entity.pdbx_description
1 polymer ?
#
loop_
_entity_poly.entity_id
_entity_poly.type
_entity_poly.pdbx_seq_one_letter_code
_entity_poly.pdbx_strand_id
1 'polypeptide(L)'
;MKVSLKNIENLIIKKKSESTLATILMEYAALSQKLATADSQSWYFKQAQEANHQKLESLMASYEDIKSLFNNTSIDYFIHKINVNNSHIANFKEKGINFIAKLTCTSLREENEFFTELIRLKAK
;
A
#
# COMPACT_ATOMS: atom_id res chain seq x y z
N MET A 1 7.03 -1.28 19.64
CA MET A 1 5.61 -1.70 19.60
C MET A 1 5.42 -2.70 18.47
N LYS A 2 4.93 -3.90 18.76
CA LYS A 2 4.66 -4.96 17.76
C LYS A 2 3.26 -4.71 17.18
N VAL A 3 3.14 -4.58 15.86
CA VAL A 3 1.82 -4.44 15.20
C VAL A 3 1.02 -5.72 15.47
N SER A 4 -0.15 -5.60 16.10
CA SER A 4 -1.09 -6.70 16.32
C SER A 4 -2.25 -6.60 15.34
N LEU A 5 -2.82 -7.74 14.92
CA LEU A 5 -3.99 -7.82 14.03
C LEU A 5 -5.16 -6.92 14.46
N LYS A 6 -5.33 -6.72 15.78
CA LYS A 6 -6.36 -5.82 16.34
C LYS A 6 -6.16 -4.35 15.99
N ASN A 7 -4.92 -3.90 15.82
CA ASN A 7 -4.63 -2.53 15.40
C ASN A 7 -4.96 -2.33 13.92
N ILE A 8 -4.84 -3.38 13.12
CA ILE A 8 -5.17 -3.41 11.70
C ILE A 8 -6.70 -3.40 11.50
N GLU A 9 -7.45 -4.21 12.25
CA GLU A 9 -8.93 -4.19 12.23
C GLU A 9 -9.51 -2.80 12.50
N ASN A 10 -8.95 -2.07 13.47
CA ASN A 10 -9.40 -0.73 13.81
C ASN A 10 -9.11 0.32 12.72
N LEU A 11 -8.16 0.07 11.79
CA LEU A 11 -7.94 0.94 10.64
C LEU A 11 -9.00 0.71 9.56
N ILE A 12 -9.36 -0.55 9.34
CA ILE A 12 -10.35 -0.97 8.34
C ILE A 12 -11.75 -0.45 8.70
N ILE A 13 -12.12 -0.47 9.99
CA ILE A 13 -13.49 -0.18 10.43
C ILE A 13 -13.74 1.33 10.61
N LYS A 14 -12.73 2.13 10.97
CA LYS A 14 -12.95 3.49 11.49
C LYS A 14 -12.68 4.63 10.51
N LYS A 15 -12.10 4.35 9.35
CA LYS A 15 -11.94 5.35 8.29
C LYS A 15 -12.07 4.63 6.95
N LYS A 16 -12.96 5.15 6.10
CA LYS A 16 -13.03 4.88 4.66
C LYS A 16 -11.78 5.44 3.95
N SER A 17 -10.60 5.26 4.54
CA SER A 17 -9.32 5.61 3.96
C SER A 17 -8.83 4.40 3.21
N GLU A 18 -8.40 4.62 1.99
CA GLU A 18 -7.68 3.72 1.10
C GLU A 18 -6.32 3.34 1.72
N SER A 19 -6.33 2.72 2.90
CA SER A 19 -5.14 2.27 3.62
C SER A 19 -4.43 1.25 2.76
N THR A 20 -3.18 1.53 2.39
CA THR A 20 -2.39 0.66 1.52
C THR A 20 -2.24 -0.72 2.17
N LEU A 21 -2.02 -0.74 3.49
CA LEU A 21 -1.90 -1.98 4.25
C LEU A 21 -3.22 -2.77 4.29
N ALA A 22 -4.34 -2.08 4.54
CA ALA A 22 -5.65 -2.71 4.54
C ALA A 22 -5.99 -3.31 3.17
N THR A 23 -5.70 -2.59 2.08
CA THR A 23 -5.92 -3.07 0.71
C THR A 23 -5.12 -4.33 0.43
N ILE A 24 -3.81 -4.36 0.75
CA ILE A 24 -2.97 -5.55 0.57
C ILE A 24 -3.54 -6.75 1.32
N LEU A 25 -3.94 -6.56 2.58
CA LEU A 25 -4.48 -7.64 3.41
C LEU A 25 -5.84 -8.15 2.92
N MET A 26 -6.72 -7.24 2.48
CA MET A 26 -8.01 -7.62 1.89
C MET A 26 -7.83 -8.36 0.56
N GLU A 27 -6.92 -7.90 -0.31
CA GLU A 27 -6.59 -8.59 -1.56
C GLU A 27 -6.00 -9.97 -1.30
N TYR A 28 -5.07 -10.08 -0.35
CA TYR A 28 -4.48 -11.36 0.04
C TYR A 28 -5.55 -12.33 0.53
N ALA A 29 -6.41 -11.89 1.45
CA ALA A 29 -7.49 -12.73 1.99
C ALA A 29 -8.47 -13.18 0.91
N ALA A 30 -8.90 -12.25 0.04
CA ALA A 30 -9.82 -12.55 -1.04
C ALA A 30 -9.21 -13.51 -2.07
N LEU A 31 -7.95 -13.32 -2.44
CA LEU A 31 -7.25 -14.18 -3.39
C LEU A 31 -6.98 -15.57 -2.81
N SER A 32 -6.57 -15.63 -1.54
CA SER A 32 -6.38 -16.88 -0.80
C SER A 32 -7.67 -17.71 -0.75
N GLN A 33 -8.81 -17.07 -0.48
CA GLN A 33 -10.10 -17.75 -0.47
C GLN A 33 -10.50 -18.27 -1.86
N LYS A 34 -10.27 -17.48 -2.92
CA LYS A 34 -10.56 -17.89 -4.30
C LYS A 34 -9.68 -19.07 -4.75
N LEU A 35 -8.42 -19.09 -4.33
CA LEU A 35 -7.51 -20.20 -4.60
C LEU A 35 -7.90 -21.46 -3.81
N ALA A 36 -8.32 -21.33 -2.55
CA ALA A 36 -8.82 -22.45 -1.75
C ALA A 36 -10.13 -23.05 -2.30
N THR A 37 -10.90 -22.26 -3.06
CA THR A 37 -12.15 -22.67 -3.69
C THR A 37 -12.05 -22.74 -5.21
N ALA A 38 -10.83 -22.97 -5.75
CA ALA A 38 -10.52 -22.87 -7.17
C ALA A 38 -11.49 -23.68 -8.06
N ASP A 39 -11.94 -24.86 -7.63
CA ASP A 39 -12.86 -25.72 -8.38
C ASP A 39 -14.22 -25.07 -8.65
N SER A 40 -14.67 -24.18 -7.78
CA SER A 40 -15.90 -23.39 -7.95
C SER A 40 -15.70 -22.06 -8.68
N GLN A 41 -14.46 -21.70 -9.04
CA GLN A 41 -14.16 -20.45 -9.73
C GLN A 41 -14.35 -20.57 -11.24
N SER A 42 -14.36 -19.40 -11.92
CA SER A 42 -14.50 -19.31 -13.37
C SER A 42 -13.36 -20.03 -14.10
N TRP A 43 -13.63 -20.47 -15.33
CA TRP A 43 -12.63 -21.12 -16.18
C TRP A 43 -11.36 -20.26 -16.37
N TYR A 44 -11.52 -18.94 -16.55
CA TYR A 44 -10.41 -18.00 -16.64
C TYR A 44 -9.56 -17.95 -15.37
N PHE A 45 -10.18 -18.02 -14.19
CA PHE A 45 -9.45 -18.01 -12.93
C PHE A 45 -8.60 -19.28 -12.75
N LYS A 46 -9.16 -20.44 -13.15
CA LYS A 46 -8.43 -21.73 -13.16
C LYS A 46 -7.24 -21.71 -14.11
N GLN A 47 -7.40 -21.12 -15.30
CA GLN A 47 -6.29 -20.95 -16.25
C GLN A 47 -5.18 -20.03 -15.69
N ALA A 48 -5.55 -19.03 -14.89
CA ALA A 48 -4.62 -18.10 -14.27
C ALA A 48 -4.13 -18.56 -12.88
N GLN A 49 -4.30 -19.82 -12.48
CA GLN A 49 -4.02 -20.30 -11.13
C GLN A 49 -2.57 -20.04 -10.69
N GLU A 50 -1.61 -20.33 -11.56
CA GLU A 50 -0.18 -20.08 -11.29
C GLU A 50 0.11 -18.59 -11.11
N ALA A 51 -0.39 -17.74 -12.00
CA ALA A 51 -0.26 -16.29 -11.88
C ALA A 51 -0.92 -15.75 -10.60
N ASN A 52 -2.04 -16.35 -10.19
CA ASN A 52 -2.72 -16.01 -8.94
C ASN A 52 -1.93 -16.44 -7.70
N HIS A 53 -1.23 -17.59 -7.74
CA HIS A 53 -0.30 -17.99 -6.68
C HIS A 53 0.87 -17.00 -6.58
N GLN A 54 1.49 -16.65 -7.70
CA GLN A 54 2.57 -15.65 -7.74
C GLN A 54 2.10 -14.29 -7.22
N LYS A 55 0.87 -13.87 -7.57
CA LYS A 55 0.28 -12.64 -7.01
C LYS A 55 0.12 -12.73 -5.49
N LEU A 56 -0.29 -13.88 -4.96
CA LEU A 56 -0.45 -14.08 -3.51
C LEU A 56 0.90 -13.98 -2.77
N GLU A 57 1.95 -14.58 -3.33
CA GLU A 57 3.33 -14.44 -2.82
C GLU A 57 3.81 -12.99 -2.86
N SER A 58 3.55 -12.28 -3.97
CA SER A 58 3.89 -10.86 -4.13
C SER A 58 3.18 -9.96 -3.11
N LEU A 59 1.90 -10.23 -2.81
CA LEU A 59 1.15 -9.52 -1.77
C LEU A 59 1.76 -9.76 -0.38
N MET A 60 2.19 -10.99 -0.08
CA MET A 60 2.86 -11.32 1.18
C MET A 60 4.23 -10.64 1.29
N ALA A 61 5.02 -10.64 0.21
CA ALA A 61 6.30 -9.93 0.16
C ALA A 61 6.11 -8.43 0.38
N SER A 62 5.13 -7.81 -0.29
CA SER A 62 4.78 -6.40 -0.12
C SER A 62 4.40 -6.08 1.34
N TYR A 63 3.66 -6.97 2.01
CA TYR A 63 3.33 -6.82 3.42
C TYR A 63 4.58 -6.85 4.31
N GLU A 64 5.48 -7.82 4.11
CA GLU A 64 6.72 -7.92 4.89
C GLU A 64 7.66 -6.74 4.64
N ASP A 65 7.72 -6.21 3.41
CA ASP A 65 8.47 -5.00 3.08
C ASP A 65 7.93 -3.77 3.81
N ILE A 66 6.60 -3.57 3.80
CA ILE A 66 5.95 -2.48 4.54
C ILE A 66 6.21 -2.62 6.03
N LYS A 67 6.09 -3.83 6.58
CA LYS A 67 6.36 -4.13 7.99
C LYS A 67 7.82 -3.89 8.35
N SER A 68 8.76 -4.25 7.47
CA SER A 68 10.19 -3.98 7.64
C SER A 68 10.46 -2.48 7.63
N LEU A 69 9.97 -1.75 6.62
CA LEU A 69 10.06 -0.29 6.52
C LEU A 69 9.50 0.36 7.77
N PHE A 70 8.29 -0.04 8.19
CA PHE A 70 7.65 0.46 9.39
C PHE A 70 8.49 0.20 10.63
N ASN A 71 9.04 -1.00 10.85
CA ASN A 71 9.77 -1.28 12.08
C ASN A 71 11.17 -0.63 12.11
N ASN A 72 11.82 -0.49 10.95
CA ASN A 72 13.22 -0.10 10.85
C ASN A 72 13.44 1.40 10.62
N THR A 73 12.38 2.18 10.36
CA THR A 73 12.50 3.62 10.13
C THR A 73 11.78 4.47 11.18
N SER A 74 12.24 5.70 11.36
CA SER A 74 11.66 6.68 12.28
C SER A 74 10.54 7.49 11.63
N ILE A 75 9.75 8.18 12.46
CA ILE A 75 8.75 9.15 11.96
C ILE A 75 9.45 10.29 11.19
N ASP A 76 10.60 10.77 11.66
CA ASP A 76 11.36 11.84 11.02
C ASP A 76 11.79 11.47 9.60
N TYR A 77 12.13 10.20 9.35
CA TYR A 77 12.44 9.71 8.01
C TYR A 77 11.24 9.88 7.06
N PHE A 78 10.04 9.52 7.50
CA PHE A 78 8.84 9.67 6.69
C PHE A 78 8.50 11.15 6.43
N ILE A 79 8.64 12.01 7.44
CA ILE A 79 8.43 13.46 7.29
C ILE A 79 9.43 14.04 6.28
N HIS A 80 10.70 13.63 6.37
CA HIS A 80 11.73 14.05 5.42
C HIS A 80 11.37 13.66 3.99
N LYS A 81 10.93 12.42 3.75
CA LYS A 81 10.49 11.95 2.44
C LYS A 81 9.30 12.74 1.90
N ILE A 82 8.30 13.01 2.73
CA ILE A 82 7.14 13.84 2.36
C ILE A 82 7.60 15.25 1.91
N ASN A 83 8.55 15.85 2.63
CA ASN A 83 9.08 17.17 2.29
C ASN A 83 9.84 17.16 0.95
N VAL A 84 10.64 16.12 0.70
CA VAL A 84 11.32 15.94 -0.60
C VAL A 84 10.31 15.84 -1.74
N ASN A 85 9.29 14.99 -1.58
CA ASN A 85 8.22 14.82 -2.57
C ASN A 85 7.45 16.12 -2.83
N ASN A 86 7.13 16.87 -1.78
CA ASN A 86 6.47 18.16 -1.90
C ASN A 86 7.32 19.20 -2.64
N SER A 87 8.64 19.20 -2.43
CA SER A 87 9.56 20.07 -3.19
C SER A 87 9.57 19.71 -4.67
N HIS A 88 9.62 18.41 -5.02
CA HIS A 88 9.50 17.97 -6.41
C HIS A 88 8.17 18.38 -7.04
N ILE A 89 7.05 18.20 -6.35
CA ILE A 89 5.72 18.60 -6.84
C ILE A 89 5.65 20.12 -7.06
N ALA A 90 6.23 20.92 -6.16
CA ALA A 90 6.28 22.38 -6.30
C ALA A 90 7.06 22.80 -7.56
N ASN A 91 8.23 22.19 -7.79
CA ASN A 91 9.05 22.45 -8.98
C ASN A 91 8.31 22.17 -10.29
N PHE A 92 7.46 21.13 -10.34
CA PHE A 92 6.64 20.83 -11.51
C PHE A 92 5.48 21.80 -11.72
N LYS A 93 4.91 22.36 -10.64
CA LYS A 93 3.85 23.37 -10.74
C LYS A 93 4.36 24.67 -11.34
N GLU A 94 5.59 25.07 -11.02
CA GLU A 94 6.20 26.31 -11.52
C GLU A 94 6.53 26.26 -13.02
N LYS A 95 6.85 25.07 -13.56
CA LYS A 95 7.31 24.89 -14.95
C LYS A 95 6.20 24.51 -15.94
N GLY A 96 4.96 24.41 -15.48
CA GLY A 96 3.82 23.91 -16.27
C GLY A 96 3.75 22.39 -16.29
N ILE A 97 2.54 21.85 -16.14
CA ILE A 97 2.31 20.41 -15.95
C ILE A 97 1.96 19.78 -17.30
N ASN A 98 2.93 19.13 -17.93
CA ASN A 98 2.66 18.17 -19.00
C ASN A 98 2.11 16.85 -18.43
N PHE A 99 1.61 15.96 -19.29
CA PHE A 99 1.00 14.70 -18.85
C PHE A 99 1.94 13.83 -18.00
N ILE A 100 3.22 13.74 -18.36
CA ILE A 100 4.21 12.98 -17.60
C ILE A 100 4.40 13.60 -16.21
N ALA A 101 4.58 14.92 -16.13
CA ALA A 101 4.68 15.63 -14.87
C ALA A 101 3.43 15.46 -13.99
N LYS A 102 2.24 15.39 -14.61
CA LYS A 102 0.99 15.11 -13.90
C LYS A 102 1.02 13.72 -13.26
N LEU A 103 1.40 12.69 -14.02
CA LEU A 103 1.52 11.32 -13.52
C LEU A 103 2.55 11.22 -12.39
N THR A 104 3.72 11.83 -12.56
CA THR A 104 4.74 11.90 -11.51
C THR A 104 4.21 12.56 -10.25
N CYS A 105 3.52 13.71 -10.38
CA CYS A 105 2.93 14.39 -9.23
C CYS A 105 1.84 13.55 -8.53
N THR A 106 1.05 12.77 -9.29
CA THR A 106 0.06 11.86 -8.71
C THR A 106 0.76 10.75 -7.92
N SER A 107 1.75 10.08 -8.51
CA SER A 107 2.50 9.02 -7.84
C SER A 107 3.20 9.51 -6.56
N LEU A 108 3.81 10.69 -6.57
CA LEU A 108 4.43 11.29 -5.37
C LEU A 108 3.40 11.64 -4.29
N ARG A 109 2.16 11.96 -4.66
CA ARG A 109 1.07 12.21 -3.68
C ARG A 109 0.60 10.91 -3.05
N GLU A 110 0.42 9.85 -3.83
CA GLU A 110 0.08 8.52 -3.33
C GLU A 110 1.15 8.03 -2.35
N GLU A 111 2.43 8.24 -2.67
CA GLU A 111 3.54 7.92 -1.77
C GLU A 111 3.48 8.74 -0.45
N ASN A 112 3.14 10.03 -0.53
CA ASN A 112 2.96 10.88 0.66
C ASN A 112 1.80 10.41 1.54
N GLU A 113 0.70 9.95 0.93
CA GLU A 113 -0.44 9.38 1.64
C GLU A 113 -0.06 8.09 2.38
N PHE A 114 0.70 7.22 1.71
CA PHE A 114 1.27 6.02 2.33
C PHE A 114 2.18 6.36 3.52
N PHE A 115 3.13 7.29 3.39
CA PHE A 115 3.97 7.71 4.51
C PHE A 115 3.16 8.34 5.65
N THR A 116 2.14 9.11 5.32
CA THR A 116 1.21 9.68 6.32
C THR A 116 0.46 8.59 7.07
N GLU A 117 0.06 7.51 6.39
CA GLU A 117 -0.51 6.33 7.03
C GLU A 117 0.48 5.71 8.02
N LEU A 118 1.72 5.44 7.60
CA LEU A 118 2.74 4.86 8.47
C LEU A 118 3.03 5.74 9.70
N ILE A 119 3.08 7.06 9.55
CA ILE A 119 3.22 7.99 10.68
C ILE A 119 2.04 7.84 11.64
N ARG A 120 0.79 7.84 11.14
CA ARG A 120 -0.42 7.66 11.97
C ARG A 120 -0.40 6.34 12.75
N LEU A 121 0.21 5.31 12.18
CA LEU A 121 0.36 3.99 12.81
C LEU A 121 1.45 3.97 13.88
N LYS A 122 2.54 4.73 13.71
CA LYS A 122 3.60 4.84 14.72
C LYS A 122 3.25 5.77 15.87
N ALA A 123 2.45 6.79 15.62
CA ALA A 123 2.10 7.82 16.60
C ALA A 123 0.97 7.39 17.57
N LYS A 124 0.42 6.19 17.40
CA LYS A 124 -0.55 5.55 18.31
C LYS A 124 0.13 4.49 19.14
#